data_AF-A0A8V0ZCF0-F1
#
_entry.id   AF-A0A8V0ZCF0-F1
#
_cell.length_a   1.000
_cell.length_b   1.000
_cell.length_c   1.000
_cell.angle_alpha   90.00
_cell.angle_beta   90.00
_cell.angle_gamma   90.00
#
_symmetry.space_group_name_H-M   'P 1'
#
loop_
_entity.id
_entity.type
_entity.pdbx_description
1 polymer ?
#
loop_
_entity_poly.entity_id
_entity_poly.type
_entity_poly.pdbx_seq_one_letter_code
_entity_poly.pdbx_strand_id
1 'polypeptide(L)'
;EPSNLAVSCLPVGIHPFVKKWENPIEENSEGAQCYKDKKFREAIGKYHRALLELKALLLSQEPGGQRPANAAAGGLSEEQRQAVEAIEVDCYNSLAACLLQAELVNYERVKEYCLKVLQKEGENFKALYRSGVAFYHLGDYNKALYYLKEARSRQPTDTNVIRYIQLTEMKLSRCSQREKEAL
;
A
#
# COMPACT_ATOMS: atom_id res chain seq x y z
N GLU A 1 -19.38 -14.56 6.34
CA GLU A 1 -19.42 -13.18 6.86
C GLU A 1 -19.20 -13.22 8.37
N PRO A 2 -18.13 -12.59 8.86
CA PRO A 2 -18.22 -11.84 10.10
C PRO A 2 -17.31 -10.59 10.03
N SER A 3 -17.86 -9.42 9.74
CA SER A 3 -17.07 -8.17 9.71
C SER A 3 -17.78 -6.95 10.30
N ASN A 4 -18.95 -7.13 10.94
CA ASN A 4 -19.77 -5.99 11.37
C ASN A 4 -20.06 -5.90 12.88
N LEU A 5 -19.35 -6.65 13.73
CA LEU A 5 -19.66 -6.72 15.16
C LEU A 5 -18.70 -5.95 16.08
N ALA A 6 -17.57 -5.42 15.59
CA ALA A 6 -16.57 -4.78 16.45
C ALA A 6 -16.82 -3.29 16.74
N VAL A 7 -17.73 -2.61 16.04
CA VAL A 7 -17.89 -1.14 16.14
C VAL A 7 -18.97 -0.71 17.16
N SER A 8 -19.78 -1.63 17.68
CA SER A 8 -20.99 -1.27 18.46
C SER A 8 -20.77 -0.97 19.96
N CYS A 9 -19.54 -1.07 20.49
CA CYS A 9 -19.29 -0.96 21.93
C CYS A 9 -18.27 0.12 22.31
N LEU A 10 -18.46 1.37 21.88
CA LEU A 10 -17.73 2.51 22.44
C LEU A 10 -18.67 3.49 23.17
N PRO A 11 -18.27 4.04 24.34
CA PRO A 11 -19.14 4.88 25.15
C PRO A 11 -19.53 6.16 24.40
N VAL A 12 -20.82 6.49 24.48
CA VAL A 12 -21.44 7.69 23.92
C VAL A 12 -20.89 8.92 24.65
N GLY A 13 -19.77 9.45 24.16
CA GLY A 13 -19.12 10.63 24.72
C GLY A 13 -17.97 11.25 23.90
N ILE A 14 -17.68 10.76 22.68
CA ILE A 14 -16.50 11.18 21.88
C ILE A 14 -16.86 11.47 20.41
N HIS A 15 -17.93 12.24 20.19
CA HIS A 15 -18.54 12.44 18.86
C HIS A 15 -17.62 13.02 17.75
N PRO A 16 -16.66 13.94 18.02
CA PRO A 16 -15.78 14.47 16.97
C PRO A 16 -14.62 13.53 16.60
N PHE A 17 -14.12 12.76 17.57
CA PHE A 17 -12.99 11.85 17.37
C PHE A 17 -13.44 10.59 16.63
N VAL A 18 -14.55 9.97 17.05
CA VAL A 18 -15.12 8.78 16.40
C VAL A 18 -15.42 9.07 14.93
N LYS A 19 -16.06 10.22 14.64
CA LYS A 19 -16.32 10.65 13.25
C LYS A 19 -15.03 10.86 12.44
N LYS A 20 -13.95 11.34 13.08
CA LYS A 20 -12.65 11.51 12.42
C LYS A 20 -11.99 10.16 12.07
N TRP A 21 -12.34 9.07 12.77
CA TRP A 21 -11.86 7.70 12.49
C TRP A 21 -12.65 6.97 11.41
N GLU A 22 -13.92 7.31 11.23
CA GLU A 22 -14.77 6.72 10.20
C GLU A 22 -14.41 7.23 8.81
N ASN A 23 -14.02 8.51 8.68
CA ASN A 23 -13.75 9.12 7.37
C ASN A 23 -12.66 8.41 6.53
N PRO A 24 -11.47 8.01 7.07
CA PRO A 24 -10.49 7.29 6.27
C PRO A 24 -10.97 5.92 5.80
N ILE A 25 -11.81 5.25 6.59
CA ILE A 25 -12.39 3.94 6.27
C ILE A 25 -13.41 4.11 5.14
N GLU A 26 -14.26 5.13 5.23
CA GLU A 26 -15.23 5.47 4.18
C GLU A 26 -14.52 5.83 2.87
N GLU A 27 -13.53 6.72 2.91
CA GLU A 27 -12.77 7.12 1.72
C GLU A 27 -12.00 5.94 1.10
N ASN A 28 -11.47 5.01 1.91
CA ASN A 28 -10.85 3.77 1.41
C ASN A 28 -11.88 2.85 0.73
N SER A 29 -13.07 2.71 1.32
CA SER A 29 -14.17 1.91 0.78
C SER A 29 -14.70 2.47 -0.55
N GLU A 30 -14.91 3.79 -0.61
CA GLU A 30 -15.32 4.49 -1.83
C GLU A 30 -14.24 4.40 -2.92
N GLY A 31 -12.97 4.47 -2.54
CA GLY A 31 -11.84 4.22 -3.45
C GLY A 31 -11.90 2.82 -4.05
N ALA A 32 -12.22 1.80 -3.24
CA ALA A 32 -12.37 0.42 -3.71
C ALA A 32 -13.55 0.24 -4.65
N GLN A 33 -14.66 0.97 -4.42
CA GLN A 33 -15.79 0.98 -5.34
C GLN A 33 -15.42 1.65 -6.67
N CYS A 34 -14.76 2.82 -6.64
CA CYS A 34 -14.27 3.48 -7.84
C CYS A 34 -13.31 2.59 -8.65
N TYR A 35 -12.47 1.81 -7.96
CA TYR A 35 -11.57 0.84 -8.61
C TYR A 35 -12.34 -0.23 -9.37
N LYS A 36 -13.38 -0.82 -8.76
CA LYS A 36 -14.25 -1.81 -9.41
C LYS A 36 -14.96 -1.23 -10.63
N ASP A 37 -15.38 0.04 -10.54
CA ASP A 37 -16.03 0.78 -11.61
C ASP A 37 -15.05 1.27 -12.70
N LYS A 38 -13.76 0.90 -12.61
CA LYS A 38 -12.67 1.31 -13.50
C LYS A 38 -12.42 2.82 -13.55
N LYS A 39 -12.93 3.56 -12.56
CA LYS A 39 -12.70 4.99 -12.37
C LYS A 39 -11.39 5.23 -11.61
N PHE A 40 -10.27 4.80 -12.19
CA PHE A 40 -8.97 4.77 -11.50
C PHE A 40 -8.50 6.15 -11.02
N ARG A 41 -8.79 7.22 -11.77
CA ARG A 41 -8.43 8.59 -11.38
C ARG A 41 -9.18 9.03 -10.11
N GLU A 42 -10.47 8.72 -10.03
CA GLU A 42 -11.29 9.01 -8.84
C GLU A 42 -10.82 8.16 -7.66
N ALA A 43 -10.57 6.87 -7.87
CA ALA A 43 -10.05 5.96 -6.86
C ALA A 43 -8.74 6.46 -6.24
N ILE A 44 -7.79 6.94 -7.06
CA ILE A 44 -6.52 7.51 -6.58
C ILE A 44 -6.77 8.71 -5.65
N GLY A 45 -7.67 9.62 -6.04
CA GLY A 45 -8.01 10.78 -5.22
C GLY A 45 -8.58 10.39 -3.86
N LYS A 46 -9.43 9.37 -3.84
CA LYS A 46 -10.05 8.80 -2.63
C LYS A 46 -9.02 8.18 -1.69
N TYR A 47 -8.15 7.31 -2.19
CA TYR A 47 -7.08 6.73 -1.38
C TYR A 47 -6.08 7.77 -0.85
N HIS A 48 -5.74 8.80 -1.64
CA HIS A 48 -4.90 9.89 -1.15
C HIS A 48 -5.57 10.68 -0.04
N ARG A 49 -6.88 10.95 -0.14
CA ARG A 49 -7.61 11.62 0.93
C ARG A 49 -7.64 10.79 2.22
N ALA A 50 -7.91 9.50 2.12
CA ALA A 50 -7.84 8.58 3.27
C ALA A 50 -6.47 8.67 3.98
N LEU A 51 -5.37 8.59 3.22
CA LEU A 51 -4.01 8.71 3.78
C LEU A 51 -3.73 10.08 4.45
N LEU A 52 -4.24 11.17 3.87
CA LEU A 52 -4.08 12.51 4.46
C LEU A 52 -4.84 12.62 5.79
N GLU A 53 -6.03 12.05 5.89
CA GLU A 53 -6.82 12.04 7.11
C GLU A 53 -6.18 11.16 8.20
N LEU A 54 -5.64 10.00 7.85
CA LEU A 54 -4.84 9.16 8.76
C LEU A 54 -3.62 9.92 9.29
N LYS A 55 -2.89 10.62 8.41
CA LYS A 55 -1.75 11.45 8.83
C LYS A 55 -2.18 12.58 9.75
N ALA A 56 -3.32 13.23 9.46
CA ALA A 56 -3.86 14.28 10.31
C ALA A 56 -4.31 13.75 11.69
N LEU A 57 -4.85 12.53 11.77
CA LEU A 57 -5.15 11.84 13.02
C LEU A 57 -3.89 11.62 13.86
N LEU A 58 -2.81 11.12 13.25
CA LEU A 58 -1.52 10.88 13.90
C LEU A 58 -0.90 12.19 14.44
N LEU A 59 -0.85 13.24 13.62
CA LEU A 59 -0.28 14.54 14.02
C LEU A 59 -1.07 15.22 15.14
N SER A 60 -2.37 14.97 15.25
CA SER A 60 -3.21 15.51 16.33
C SER A 60 -2.91 14.89 17.70
N GLN A 61 -2.04 13.87 17.76
CA GLN A 61 -1.67 13.15 18.98
C GLN A 61 -0.33 13.61 19.57
N GLU A 62 0.46 14.39 18.83
CA GLU A 62 1.78 14.84 19.28
C GLU A 62 1.69 15.74 20.53
N PRO A 63 2.52 15.53 21.55
CA PRO A 63 2.43 16.20 22.86
C PRO A 63 2.84 17.69 22.86
N GLY A 64 3.01 18.32 21.70
CA GLY A 64 3.45 19.72 21.57
C GLY A 64 2.33 20.78 21.55
N GLY A 65 1.06 20.37 21.49
CA GLY A 65 -0.09 21.28 21.56
C GLY A 65 -0.61 21.40 22.99
N GLN A 66 -0.71 22.62 23.52
CA GLN A 66 -1.24 22.93 24.86
C GLN A 66 -2.52 22.12 25.15
N ARG A 67 -2.40 21.08 25.98
CA ARG A 67 -3.54 20.28 26.47
C ARG A 67 -3.90 20.72 27.89
N PRO A 68 -5.20 20.86 28.22
CA PRO A 68 -5.61 21.03 29.62
C PRO A 68 -5.26 19.77 30.42
N ALA A 69 -4.81 19.98 31.66
CA ALA A 69 -4.14 19.00 32.53
C ALA A 69 -4.94 17.72 32.93
N ASN A 70 -6.14 17.51 32.39
CA ASN A 70 -7.06 16.45 32.79
C ASN A 70 -7.35 15.38 31.71
N ALA A 71 -6.63 15.37 30.58
CA ALA A 71 -6.80 14.32 29.57
C ALA A 71 -5.86 13.12 29.85
N ALA A 72 -6.45 11.99 30.26
CA ALA A 72 -5.75 10.73 30.49
C ALA A 72 -4.89 10.32 29.27
N ALA A 73 -3.63 9.96 29.54
CA ALA A 73 -2.65 9.26 28.67
C ALA A 73 -2.94 9.30 27.15
N GLY A 74 -2.71 10.46 26.52
CA GLY A 74 -3.12 10.73 25.15
C GLY A 74 -2.17 10.21 24.06
N GLY A 75 -2.21 8.91 23.80
CA GLY A 75 -1.69 8.26 22.59
C GLY A 75 -2.66 7.21 22.04
N LEU A 76 -2.50 6.82 20.78
CA LEU A 76 -3.31 5.77 20.15
C LEU A 76 -3.25 4.48 20.97
N SER A 77 -4.38 3.80 21.15
CA SER A 77 -4.35 2.42 21.63
C SER A 77 -3.61 1.54 20.62
N GLU A 78 -3.10 0.40 21.05
CA GLU A 78 -2.41 -0.52 20.15
C GLU A 78 -3.34 -1.00 19.02
N GLU A 79 -4.60 -1.24 19.33
CA GLU A 79 -5.63 -1.64 18.37
C GLU A 79 -5.88 -0.52 17.34
N GLN A 80 -5.85 0.74 17.79
CA GLN A 80 -5.99 1.89 16.89
C GLN A 80 -4.79 2.05 15.97
N ARG A 81 -3.56 1.82 16.46
CA ARG A 81 -2.35 1.85 15.61
C ARG A 81 -2.43 0.77 14.55
N GLN A 82 -2.76 -0.45 14.94
CA GLN A 82 -2.91 -1.58 14.01
C GLN A 82 -3.99 -1.29 12.96
N ALA A 83 -5.12 -0.69 13.34
CA ALA A 83 -6.16 -0.27 12.40
C ALA A 83 -5.67 0.79 11.40
N VAL A 84 -4.91 1.81 11.86
CA VAL A 84 -4.29 2.80 10.95
C VAL A 84 -3.35 2.10 9.97
N GLU A 85 -2.48 1.23 10.46
CA GLU A 85 -1.52 0.53 9.61
C GLU A 85 -2.19 -0.35 8.57
N ALA A 86 -3.26 -1.06 8.94
CA ALA A 86 -4.05 -1.87 8.01
C ALA A 86 -4.67 -1.01 6.89
N ILE A 87 -5.28 0.14 7.24
CA ILE A 87 -5.87 1.05 6.24
C ILE A 87 -4.77 1.65 5.35
N GLU A 88 -3.62 2.02 5.92
CA GLU A 88 -2.48 2.51 5.13
C GLU A 88 -2.00 1.47 4.11
N VAL A 89 -1.84 0.21 4.54
CA VAL A 89 -1.46 -0.91 3.67
C VAL A 89 -2.47 -1.07 2.53
N ASP A 90 -3.76 -1.07 2.83
CA ASP A 90 -4.82 -1.18 1.84
C ASP A 90 -4.81 -0.03 0.82
N CYS A 91 -4.64 1.20 1.31
CA CYS A 91 -4.56 2.39 0.47
C CYS A 91 -3.34 2.31 -0.47
N TYR A 92 -2.14 1.99 0.05
CA TYR A 92 -0.94 1.91 -0.77
C TYR A 92 -1.01 0.76 -1.79
N ASN A 93 -1.51 -0.41 -1.38
CA ASN A 93 -1.74 -1.52 -2.31
C ASN A 93 -2.70 -1.13 -3.43
N SER A 94 -3.79 -0.45 -3.10
CA SER A 94 -4.81 -0.07 -4.08
C SER A 94 -4.34 1.06 -5.00
N LEU A 95 -3.59 2.03 -4.48
CA LEU A 95 -2.92 3.07 -5.27
C LEU A 95 -1.93 2.47 -6.27
N ALA A 96 -1.08 1.54 -5.84
CA ALA A 96 -0.17 0.84 -6.74
C ALA A 96 -0.93 0.09 -7.84
N ALA A 97 -2.07 -0.53 -7.51
CA ALA A 97 -2.93 -1.19 -8.50
C ALA A 97 -3.50 -0.19 -9.52
N CYS A 98 -4.03 0.94 -9.05
CA CYS A 98 -4.61 1.99 -9.91
C CYS A 98 -3.56 2.55 -10.87
N LEU A 99 -2.36 2.85 -10.38
CA LEU A 99 -1.28 3.40 -11.18
C LEU A 99 -0.84 2.46 -12.31
N LEU A 100 -0.86 1.14 -12.06
CA LEU A 100 -0.58 0.14 -13.08
C LEU A 100 -1.66 0.05 -14.18
N GLN A 101 -2.86 0.61 -13.97
CA GLN A 101 -3.93 0.70 -14.97
C GLN A 101 -3.93 2.01 -15.76
N ALA A 102 -3.05 2.97 -15.42
CA ALA A 102 -2.97 4.24 -16.13
C ALA A 102 -2.39 4.07 -17.55
N GLU A 103 -2.80 4.93 -18.49
CA GLU A 103 -2.25 4.94 -19.86
C GLU A 103 -0.73 5.12 -19.87
N LEU A 104 -0.23 6.00 -18.99
CA LEU A 104 1.19 6.20 -18.73
C LEU A 104 1.48 5.82 -17.28
N VAL A 105 2.07 4.64 -17.11
CA VAL A 105 2.35 4.08 -15.79
C VAL A 105 3.59 4.75 -15.19
N ASN A 106 3.43 5.36 -14.01
CA ASN A 106 4.55 5.86 -13.22
C ASN A 106 5.08 4.73 -12.32
N TYR A 107 6.07 3.98 -12.82
CA TYR A 107 6.64 2.84 -12.12
C TYR A 107 7.42 3.22 -10.86
N GLU A 108 7.97 4.43 -10.79
CA GLU A 108 8.65 4.96 -9.60
C GLU A 108 7.69 5.08 -8.42
N ARG A 109 6.47 5.60 -8.64
CA ARG A 109 5.44 5.69 -7.60
C ARG A 109 4.86 4.34 -7.24
N VAL A 110 4.66 3.44 -8.21
CA VAL A 110 4.25 2.05 -7.93
C VAL A 110 5.26 1.39 -6.99
N LYS A 111 6.56 1.47 -7.34
CA LYS A 111 7.65 0.98 -6.49
C LYS A 111 7.59 1.59 -5.09
N GLU A 112 7.49 2.92 -4.98
CA GLU A 112 7.44 3.60 -3.67
C GLU A 112 6.31 3.07 -2.78
N TYR A 113 5.09 2.97 -3.32
CA TYR A 113 3.94 2.49 -2.55
C TYR A 113 4.06 1.02 -2.17
N CYS A 114 4.53 0.16 -3.07
CA CYS A 114 4.73 -1.24 -2.74
C CYS A 114 5.81 -1.44 -1.68
N LEU A 115 6.90 -0.67 -1.71
CA LEU A 115 7.93 -0.75 -0.66
C LEU A 115 7.41 -0.28 0.70
N LYS A 116 6.52 0.72 0.76
CA LYS A 116 5.85 1.12 2.01
C LYS A 116 4.96 0.01 2.58
N VAL A 117 4.27 -0.73 1.72
CA VAL A 117 3.51 -1.91 2.15
C VAL A 117 4.46 -2.98 2.69
N LEU A 118 5.56 -3.29 1.98
CA LEU A 118 6.50 -4.33 2.41
C LEU A 118 7.28 -4.00 3.69
N GLN A 119 7.39 -2.72 4.06
CA GLN A 119 7.94 -2.32 5.36
C GLN A 119 7.04 -2.75 6.52
N LYS A 120 5.72 -2.81 6.30
CA LYS A 120 4.72 -3.22 7.30
C LYS A 120 4.40 -4.72 7.19
N GLU A 121 4.23 -5.19 5.95
CA GLU A 121 3.91 -6.56 5.59
C GLU A 121 4.91 -7.09 4.57
N GLY A 122 6.10 -7.51 5.02
CA GLY A 122 7.18 -7.99 4.14
C GLY A 122 6.80 -9.22 3.29
N GLU A 123 5.72 -9.88 3.66
CA GLU A 123 5.19 -11.10 3.10
C GLU A 123 4.03 -10.87 2.10
N ASN A 124 3.63 -9.61 1.89
CA ASN A 124 2.46 -9.26 1.08
C ASN A 124 2.68 -9.59 -0.41
N PHE A 125 2.02 -10.64 -0.89
CA PHE A 125 2.15 -11.11 -2.27
C PHE A 125 1.88 -10.01 -3.32
N LYS A 126 0.83 -9.20 -3.14
CA LYS A 126 0.47 -8.15 -4.12
C LYS A 126 1.57 -7.10 -4.21
N ALA A 127 2.13 -6.68 -3.08
CA ALA A 127 3.21 -5.71 -3.03
C ALA A 127 4.53 -6.29 -3.57
N LEU A 128 4.86 -7.55 -3.27
CA LEU A 128 6.03 -8.25 -3.82
C LEU A 128 5.95 -8.32 -5.35
N TYR A 129 4.83 -8.83 -5.88
CA TYR A 129 4.64 -8.96 -7.32
C TYR A 129 4.71 -7.61 -8.03
N ARG A 130 3.97 -6.60 -7.53
CA ARG A 130 3.93 -5.27 -8.15
C ARG A 130 5.27 -4.54 -8.03
N SER A 131 6.03 -4.72 -6.94
CA SER A 131 7.41 -4.22 -6.82
C SER A 131 8.29 -4.84 -7.90
N GLY A 132 8.22 -6.16 -8.07
CA GLY A 132 8.97 -6.88 -9.11
C GLY A 132 8.68 -6.35 -10.51
N VAL A 133 7.39 -6.15 -10.84
CA VAL A 133 6.97 -5.53 -12.10
C VAL A 133 7.51 -4.11 -12.23
N ALA A 134 7.41 -3.28 -11.20
CA ALA A 134 7.91 -1.91 -11.24
C ALA A 134 9.43 -1.85 -11.47
N PHE A 135 10.22 -2.61 -10.70
CA PHE A 135 11.67 -2.67 -10.90
C PHE A 135 12.07 -3.18 -12.29
N TYR A 136 11.32 -4.14 -12.85
CA TYR A 136 11.55 -4.61 -14.22
C TYR A 136 11.42 -3.48 -15.25
N HIS A 137 10.36 -2.68 -15.16
CA HIS A 137 10.14 -1.56 -16.08
C HIS A 137 11.08 -0.38 -15.83
N LEU A 138 11.59 -0.24 -14.61
CA LEU A 138 12.65 0.72 -14.26
C LEU A 138 14.06 0.27 -14.68
N GLY A 139 14.21 -0.96 -15.18
CA GLY A 139 15.48 -1.52 -15.64
C GLY A 139 16.39 -2.08 -14.55
N ASP A 140 15.99 -2.04 -13.28
CA ASP A 140 16.71 -2.71 -12.18
C ASP A 140 16.31 -4.19 -12.13
N TYR A 141 16.84 -4.95 -13.06
CA TYR A 141 16.47 -6.36 -13.25
C TYR A 141 16.90 -7.26 -12.08
N ASN A 142 17.95 -6.88 -11.34
CA ASN A 142 18.39 -7.65 -10.16
C ASN A 142 17.35 -7.56 -9.05
N LYS A 143 16.88 -6.35 -8.71
CA LYS A 143 15.81 -6.20 -7.71
C LYS A 143 14.48 -6.75 -8.22
N ALA A 144 14.18 -6.59 -9.51
CA ALA A 144 12.99 -7.18 -10.10
C ALA A 144 12.95 -8.70 -9.86
N LEU A 145 14.05 -9.40 -10.16
CA LEU A 145 14.14 -10.84 -9.99
C LEU A 145 14.02 -11.25 -8.53
N TYR A 146 14.64 -10.51 -7.61
CA TYR A 146 14.51 -10.74 -6.17
C TYR A 146 13.04 -10.70 -5.72
N TYR A 147 12.34 -9.59 -5.96
CA TYR A 147 10.93 -9.46 -5.54
C TYR A 147 9.99 -10.44 -6.24
N LEU A 148 10.24 -10.78 -7.51
CA LEU A 148 9.45 -11.77 -8.23
C LEU A 148 9.68 -13.20 -7.70
N LYS A 149 10.89 -13.54 -7.25
CA LYS A 149 11.18 -14.82 -6.59
C LYS A 149 10.52 -14.92 -5.22
N GLU A 150 10.52 -13.83 -4.45
CA GLU A 150 9.75 -13.75 -3.21
C GLU A 150 8.25 -13.89 -3.48
N ALA A 151 7.71 -13.25 -4.52
CA ALA A 151 6.31 -13.45 -4.90
C ALA A 151 6.03 -14.90 -5.31
N ARG A 152 6.94 -15.54 -6.05
CA ARG A 152 6.86 -16.95 -6.46
C ARG A 152 6.85 -17.91 -5.27
N SER A 153 7.65 -17.65 -4.23
CA SER A 153 7.67 -18.52 -3.05
C SER A 153 6.30 -18.55 -2.35
N ARG A 154 5.52 -17.47 -2.45
CA ARG A 154 4.16 -17.39 -1.89
C ARG A 154 3.12 -18.01 -2.80
N GLN A 155 3.20 -17.75 -4.10
CA GLN A 155 2.27 -18.30 -5.10
C GLN A 155 3.05 -18.96 -6.24
N PRO A 156 3.46 -20.24 -6.06
CA PRO A 156 4.30 -20.95 -7.01
C PRO A 156 3.70 -21.07 -8.41
N THR A 157 2.37 -21.15 -8.51
CA THR A 157 1.63 -21.41 -9.74
C THR A 157 1.14 -20.14 -10.44
N ASP A 158 1.42 -18.94 -9.91
CA ASP A 158 0.97 -17.70 -10.55
C ASP A 158 1.71 -17.48 -11.88
N THR A 159 0.95 -17.52 -12.97
CA THR A 159 1.45 -17.47 -14.34
C THR A 159 2.05 -16.10 -14.68
N ASN A 160 1.51 -15.02 -14.11
CA ASN A 160 2.04 -13.68 -14.33
C ASN A 160 3.41 -13.52 -13.68
N VAL A 161 3.58 -14.05 -12.47
CA VAL A 161 4.89 -14.11 -11.82
C VAL A 161 5.84 -14.97 -12.67
N ILE A 162 5.39 -16.13 -13.26
CA ILE A 162 6.28 -17.02 -14.06
C ILE A 162 6.81 -16.22 -15.23
N ARG A 163 5.90 -15.58 -15.94
CA ARG A 163 6.20 -14.78 -17.10
C ARG A 163 7.18 -13.66 -16.79
N TYR A 164 6.95 -12.90 -15.71
CA TYR A 164 7.84 -11.79 -15.36
C TYR A 164 9.22 -12.25 -14.90
N ILE A 165 9.35 -13.39 -14.21
CA ILE A 165 10.67 -13.99 -13.89
C ILE A 165 11.42 -14.29 -15.19
N GLN A 166 10.78 -15.02 -16.12
CA GLN A 166 11.41 -15.40 -17.39
C GLN A 166 11.84 -14.17 -18.20
N LEU A 167 10.98 -13.15 -18.31
CA LEU A 167 11.30 -11.90 -18.99
C LEU A 167 12.51 -11.20 -18.34
N THR A 168 12.58 -11.19 -17.02
CA THR A 168 13.67 -10.57 -16.26
C THR A 168 14.99 -11.31 -16.45
N GLU A 169 14.97 -12.65 -16.40
CA GLU A 169 16.15 -13.49 -16.63
C GLU A 169 16.69 -13.32 -18.06
N MET A 170 15.81 -13.25 -19.06
CA MET A 170 16.20 -12.96 -20.44
C MET A 170 16.88 -11.59 -20.59
N LYS A 171 16.42 -10.56 -19.87
CA LYS A 171 17.04 -9.23 -19.87
C LYS A 171 18.43 -9.26 -19.22
N LEU A 172 18.57 -9.89 -18.07
CA LEU A 172 19.85 -10.03 -17.35
C LEU A 172 20.91 -10.75 -18.20
N SER A 173 20.51 -11.86 -18.84
CA SER A 173 21.42 -12.62 -19.73
C SER A 173 21.96 -11.75 -20.87
N ARG A 174 21.09 -10.95 -21.50
CA ARG A 174 21.48 -10.02 -22.57
C ARG A 174 22.40 -8.89 -22.08
N CYS A 175 22.16 -8.35 -20.89
CA CYS A 175 23.02 -7.32 -20.29
C CYS A 175 24.44 -7.87 -20.03
N SER A 176 24.54 -9.06 -19.43
CA SER A 176 25.83 -9.70 -19.14
C SER A 176 26.62 -10.04 -20.41
N GLN A 177 25.95 -10.48 -21.49
CA GLN A 177 26.60 -10.73 -22.78
C GLN A 177 27.20 -9.46 -23.38
N ARG A 178 26.44 -8.35 -23.39
CA ARG A 178 26.93 -7.06 -23.90
C ARG A 178 28.11 -6.51 -23.12
N GLU A 179 28.12 -6.68 -21.80
CA GLU A 179 29.24 -6.27 -20.96
C GLU A 179 30.52 -7.06 -21.27
N LYS A 180 30.40 -8.36 -21.61
CA LYS A 180 31.54 -9.20 -21.99
C LYS A 180 32.07 -8.91 -23.38
N GLU A 181 31.21 -8.52 -24.31
CA GLU A 181 31.59 -8.13 -25.68
C GLU A 181 32.22 -6.72 -25.75
N ALA A 182 31.98 -5.89 -24.74
CA ALA A 182 32.52 -4.54 -24.64
C ALA A 182 33.88 -4.43 -23.91
N LEU A 183 34.39 -5.55 -23.37
CA LEU A 183 35.70 -5.69 -22.74
C LEU A 183 36.70 -6.35 -23.70
#